data_AF-A0A964LG00-F1
#
_entry.id   AF-A0A964LG00-F1
#
_cell.length_a   1.000
_cell.length_b   1.000
_cell.length_c   1.000
_cell.angle_alpha   90.00
_cell.angle_beta   90.00
_cell.angle_gamma   90.00
#
_symmetry.space_group_name_H-M   'P 1'
#
loop_
_entity.id
_entity.type
_entity.pdbx_description
1 polymer ?
#
loop_
_entity_poly.entity_id
_entity_poly.type
_entity_poly.pdbx_seq_one_letter_code
_entity_poly.pdbx_strand_id
1 'polypeptide(L)'
;MIPLASPLPAGSIFALLGDNGAGKSTTIRILNGLTPPDRGYAKILGRDTWQHASELRQRIGYVPERPKFYDWMSISQIGWFTSGFQAAGYLDRYLGLIKGFLLEPKAKLSVLSKGQYG
;
A
#
# COMPACT_ATOMS: atom_id res chain seq x y z
N MET A 1 5.54 20.19 -0.43
CA MET A 1 5.33 19.18 0.64
C MET A 1 4.26 19.72 1.55
N ILE A 2 3.19 18.97 1.82
CA ILE A 2 2.11 19.43 2.71
C ILE A 2 2.57 19.15 4.15
N PRO A 3 2.78 20.17 5.00
CA PRO A 3 3.25 19.95 6.37
C PRO A 3 2.13 19.35 7.22
N LEU A 4 2.39 18.22 7.86
CA LEU A 4 1.54 17.67 8.93
C LEU A 4 2.12 18.17 10.26
N ALA A 5 1.40 19.08 10.93
CA ALA A 5 1.92 19.79 12.10
C ALA A 5 1.70 19.05 13.44
N SER A 6 0.88 17.99 13.46
CA SER A 6 0.57 17.23 14.67
C SER A 6 0.56 15.72 14.42
N PRO A 7 0.89 14.89 15.44
CA PRO A 7 0.75 13.44 15.36
C PRO A 7 -0.69 13.04 15.06
N LEU A 8 -0.85 12.11 14.12
CA LEU A 8 -2.14 11.50 13.80
C LEU A 8 -2.43 10.38 14.82
N PRO A 9 -3.57 10.41 15.53
CA PRO A 9 -3.94 9.35 16.48
C PRO A 9 -4.06 7.97 15.80
N ALA A 10 -3.90 6.91 16.57
CA ALA A 10 -4.22 5.56 16.06
C ALA A 10 -5.73 5.40 15.87
N GLY A 11 -6.15 4.71 14.81
CA GLY A 11 -7.57 4.41 14.52
C GLY A 11 -8.34 5.53 13.81
N SER A 12 -7.70 6.66 13.52
CA SER A 12 -8.29 7.75 12.75
C SER A 12 -8.19 7.57 11.23
N ILE A 13 -9.12 8.17 10.51
CA ILE A 13 -9.07 8.29 9.04
C ILE A 13 -8.69 9.73 8.70
N PHE A 14 -7.72 9.90 7.80
CA PHE A 14 -7.27 11.21 7.32
C PHE A 14 -7.29 11.27 5.79
N ALA A 15 -7.62 12.45 5.26
CA ALA A 15 -7.60 12.75 3.83
C ALA A 15 -6.58 13.85 3.54
N LEU A 16 -5.78 13.67 2.49
CA LEU A 16 -4.87 14.69 1.98
C LEU A 16 -5.55 15.42 0.82
N LEU A 17 -5.94 16.68 1.04
CA LEU A 17 -6.72 17.49 0.10
C LEU A 17 -5.86 18.59 -0.54
N GLY A 18 -6.20 18.96 -1.77
CA GLY A 18 -5.54 20.00 -2.56
C GLY A 18 -5.67 19.74 -4.07
N ASP A 19 -5.27 20.70 -4.89
CA ASP A 19 -5.38 20.58 -6.36
C ASP A 19 -4.40 19.57 -6.97
N ASN A 20 -4.62 19.22 -8.25
CA ASN A 20 -3.66 18.44 -9.02
C ASN A 20 -2.34 19.21 -9.13
N GLY A 21 -1.22 18.52 -8.89
CA GLY A 21 0.10 19.16 -8.82
C GLY A 21 0.48 19.73 -7.45
N ALA A 22 -0.43 19.79 -6.46
CA ALA A 22 -0.11 20.27 -5.10
C ALA A 22 0.88 19.37 -4.33
N GLY A 23 1.30 18.23 -4.90
CA GLY A 23 2.27 17.31 -4.31
C GLY A 23 1.67 16.24 -3.40
N LYS A 24 0.36 15.95 -3.50
CA LYS A 24 -0.32 14.91 -2.71
C LYS A 24 0.30 13.53 -2.92
N SER A 25 0.41 13.09 -4.17
CA SER A 25 0.99 11.78 -4.52
C SER A 25 2.47 11.71 -4.12
N THR A 26 3.22 12.80 -4.28
CA THR A 26 4.61 12.89 -3.80
C THR A 26 4.68 12.73 -2.27
N THR A 27 3.78 13.38 -1.54
CA THR A 27 3.69 13.27 -0.08
C THR A 27 3.38 11.83 0.34
N ILE A 28 2.41 11.17 -0.30
CA ILE A 28 2.11 9.76 -0.04
C ILE A 28 3.32 8.85 -0.33
N ARG A 29 4.08 9.11 -1.39
CA ARG A 29 5.31 8.34 -1.71
C ARG A 29 6.41 8.53 -0.66
N ILE A 30 6.60 9.74 -0.15
CA ILE A 30 7.55 10.03 0.93
C ILE A 30 7.13 9.30 2.22
N LEU A 31 5.84 9.35 2.56
CA LEU A 31 5.28 8.65 3.71
C LEU A 31 5.50 7.13 3.62
N ASN A 32 5.39 6.55 2.43
CA ASN A 32 5.63 5.13 2.18
C ASN A 32 7.11 4.76 1.96
N GLY A 33 8.04 5.71 2.09
CA GLY A 33 9.47 5.46 1.88
C GLY A 33 9.83 5.09 0.43
N LEU A 34 9.01 5.49 -0.54
CA LEU A 34 9.22 5.23 -1.98
C LEU A 34 10.03 6.33 -2.67
N THR A 35 10.20 7.47 -2.03
CA THR A 35 10.94 8.63 -2.56
C THR A 35 11.47 9.43 -1.37
N PRO A 36 12.76 9.84 -1.36
CA PRO A 36 13.29 10.63 -0.27
C PRO A 36 12.71 12.06 -0.30
N PRO A 37 12.56 12.72 0.86
CA PRO A 37 12.29 14.15 0.88
C PRO A 37 13.55 14.94 0.48
N ASP A 38 13.39 16.03 -0.28
CA ASP A 38 14.53 16.91 -0.60
C ASP A 38 15.11 17.60 0.65
N ARG A 39 14.23 17.88 1.63
CA ARG A 39 14.56 18.49 2.94
C ARG A 39 13.58 18.02 4.00
N GLY A 40 14.00 18.03 5.26
CA GLY A 40 13.17 17.62 6.39
C GLY A 40 13.06 16.10 6.51
N TYR A 41 12.03 15.63 7.24
CA TYR A 41 11.79 14.22 7.49
C TYR A 41 10.30 13.94 7.65
N ALA A 42 9.92 12.67 7.53
CA ALA A 42 8.59 12.19 7.85
C ALA A 42 8.70 10.96 8.76
N LYS A 43 7.72 10.79 9.66
CA LYS A 43 7.67 9.65 10.57
C LYS A 43 6.35 8.91 10.48
N ILE A 44 6.43 7.58 10.45
CA ILE A 44 5.29 6.67 10.63
C ILE A 44 5.64 5.72 11.76
N LEU A 45 4.70 5.47 12.67
CA LEU A 45 4.92 4.61 13.84
C LEU A 45 6.19 4.98 14.62
N GLY A 46 6.49 6.28 14.72
CA GLY A 46 7.66 6.81 15.42
C GLY A 46 9.00 6.71 14.67
N ARG A 47 9.03 6.12 13.46
CA ARG A 47 10.25 5.86 12.69
C ARG A 47 10.33 6.74 11.45
N ASP A 48 11.55 7.15 11.10
CA ASP A 48 11.81 7.89 9.86
C ASP A 48 11.46 7.04 8.63
N THR A 49 10.66 7.59 7.71
CA THR A 49 10.08 6.84 6.59
C THR A 49 11.10 6.46 5.51
N TRP A 50 12.21 7.17 5.42
CA TRP A 50 13.27 6.88 4.44
C TRP A 50 14.31 5.92 5.04
N GLN A 51 14.83 6.23 6.22
CA GLN A 51 15.88 5.43 6.88
C GLN A 51 15.37 4.05 7.29
N HIS A 52 14.09 3.92 7.63
CA HIS A 52 13.48 2.65 8.09
C HIS A 52 12.47 2.10 7.07
N ALA A 53 12.60 2.48 5.80
CA ALA A 53 11.61 2.15 4.78
C ALA A 53 11.34 0.63 4.66
N SER A 54 12.36 -0.21 4.78
CA SER A 54 12.21 -1.67 4.72
C SER A 54 11.36 -2.23 5.86
N GLU A 55 11.63 -1.81 7.10
CA GLU A 55 10.85 -2.20 8.28
C GLU A 55 9.42 -1.68 8.19
N LEU A 56 9.25 -0.42 7.79
CA LEU A 56 7.94 0.23 7.73
C LEU A 56 7.04 -0.39 6.66
N ARG A 57 7.59 -0.77 5.49
CA ARG A 57 6.82 -1.44 4.43
C ARG A 57 6.22 -2.79 4.86
N GLN A 58 6.78 -3.45 5.86
CA GLN A 58 6.18 -4.67 6.43
C GLN A 58 4.98 -4.38 7.35
N ARG A 59 4.79 -3.11 7.74
CA ARG A 59 3.75 -2.68 8.70
C ARG A 59 2.67 -1.79 8.08
N ILE A 60 2.90 -1.25 6.88
CA ILE A 60 1.97 -0.35 6.19
C ILE A 60 1.58 -0.90 4.82
N GLY A 61 0.32 -0.67 4.43
CA GLY A 61 -0.16 -0.97 3.08
C GLY A 61 -0.24 0.30 2.23
N TYR A 62 0.14 0.20 0.96
CA TYR A 62 -0.01 1.25 -0.04
C TYR A 62 -0.74 0.70 -1.26
N VAL A 63 -1.88 1.31 -1.59
CA VAL A 63 -2.64 1.01 -2.81
C VAL A 63 -2.48 2.20 -3.77
N PRO A 64 -1.70 2.06 -4.85
CA PRO A 64 -1.58 3.12 -5.84
C PRO A 64 -2.88 3.28 -6.64
N GLU A 65 -3.11 4.47 -7.21
CA GLU A 65 -4.28 4.74 -8.07
C GLU A 65 -4.43 3.74 -9.22
N ARG A 66 -3.31 3.27 -9.77
CA ARG A 66 -3.26 2.24 -10.81
C ARG A 66 -2.29 1.14 -10.37
N PRO A 67 -2.78 0.09 -9.71
CA PRO A 67 -1.97 -1.09 -9.45
C PRO A 67 -1.52 -1.68 -10.78
N LYS A 68 -0.28 -2.15 -10.84
CA LYS A 68 0.23 -2.92 -11.99
C LYS A 68 0.58 -4.31 -11.50
N PHE A 69 -0.31 -5.25 -11.79
CA PHE A 69 -0.06 -6.67 -11.58
C PHE A 69 0.14 -7.39 -12.91
N TYR A 70 0.60 -8.63 -12.83
CA TYR A 70 0.69 -9.50 -13.99
C TYR A 70 -0.71 -10.04 -14.32
N ASP A 71 -1.38 -9.44 -15.30
CA ASP A 71 -2.78 -9.74 -15.63
C ASP A 71 -3.06 -11.22 -15.95
N TRP A 72 -2.03 -11.95 -16.39
CA TRP A 72 -2.11 -13.37 -16.69
C TRP A 72 -2.10 -14.27 -15.46
N MET A 73 -1.71 -13.77 -14.28
CA MET A 73 -1.74 -14.52 -13.02
C MET A 73 -3.17 -14.62 -12.48
N SER A 74 -3.46 -15.72 -11.79
CA SER A 74 -4.64 -15.84 -10.94
C SER A 74 -4.49 -15.06 -9.63
N ILE A 75 -5.62 -14.81 -8.96
CA ILE A 75 -5.66 -14.25 -7.60
C ILE A 75 -4.76 -15.07 -6.64
N SER A 76 -4.89 -16.40 -6.64
CA SER A 76 -4.04 -17.26 -5.82
C SER A 76 -2.55 -17.16 -6.18
N GLN A 77 -2.21 -17.07 -7.47
CA GLN A 77 -0.83 -16.97 -7.94
C GLN A 77 -0.17 -15.66 -7.54
N ILE A 78 -0.87 -14.51 -7.63
CA ILE A 78 -0.30 -13.24 -7.19
C ILE A 78 -0.12 -13.19 -5.67
N GLY A 79 -1.04 -13.80 -4.90
CA GLY A 79 -0.89 -13.94 -3.45
C GLY A 79 0.35 -14.76 -3.08
N TRP A 80 0.53 -15.91 -3.73
CA TRP A 80 1.72 -16.75 -3.55
C TRP A 80 3.01 -16.02 -3.98
N PHE A 81 3.02 -15.41 -5.16
CA PHE A 81 4.18 -14.67 -5.68
C PHE A 81 4.61 -13.54 -4.74
N THR A 82 3.64 -12.78 -4.22
CA THR A 82 3.94 -11.65 -3.33
C THR A 82 4.35 -12.09 -1.92
N SER A 83 4.01 -13.32 -1.51
CA SER A 83 4.35 -13.82 -0.17
C SER A 83 5.85 -13.87 0.12
N GLY A 84 6.69 -14.10 -0.89
CA GLY A 84 8.15 -14.11 -0.75
C GLY A 84 8.76 -12.75 -0.40
N PHE A 85 8.01 -11.65 -0.54
CA PHE A 85 8.45 -10.30 -0.20
C PHE A 85 7.86 -9.80 1.12
N GLN A 86 7.00 -10.59 1.77
CA GLN A 86 6.20 -10.18 2.91
C GLN A 86 6.54 -10.97 4.17
N ALA A 87 6.00 -10.52 5.31
CA ALA A 87 6.18 -11.20 6.58
C ALA A 87 5.51 -12.59 6.60
N ALA A 88 5.99 -13.46 7.49
CA ALA A 88 5.39 -14.77 7.72
C ALA A 88 3.88 -14.66 8.02
N GLY A 89 3.08 -15.60 7.49
CA GLY A 89 1.62 -15.60 7.63
C GLY A 89 0.87 -14.68 6.66
N TYR A 90 1.57 -13.93 5.80
CA TYR A 90 0.92 -13.09 4.77
C TYR A 90 -0.01 -13.90 3.86
N LEU A 91 0.44 -15.08 3.38
CA LEU A 91 -0.34 -15.88 2.44
C LEU A 91 -1.65 -16.38 3.07
N ASP A 92 -1.63 -16.84 4.32
CA ASP A 92 -2.84 -17.29 5.02
C ASP A 92 -3.82 -16.14 5.21
N ARG A 93 -3.32 -14.97 5.61
CA ARG A 93 -4.13 -13.75 5.72
C ARG A 93 -4.73 -13.36 4.36
N TYR A 94 -3.94 -13.40 3.30
CA TYR A 94 -4.38 -13.11 1.94
C TYR A 94 -5.50 -14.07 1.50
N LEU A 95 -5.33 -15.38 1.71
CA LEU A 95 -6.34 -16.39 1.40
C LEU A 95 -7.63 -16.19 2.21
N GLY A 96 -7.52 -15.76 3.47
CA GLY A 96 -8.68 -15.38 4.29
C GLY A 96 -9.41 -14.16 3.73
N LEU A 97 -8.69 -13.14 3.25
CA LEU A 97 -9.26 -11.93 2.66
C LEU A 97 -9.99 -12.23 1.35
N ILE A 98 -9.38 -12.98 0.42
CA ILE A 98 -10.05 -13.29 -0.86
C ILE A 98 -11.33 -14.09 -0.64
N LYS A 99 -11.37 -14.96 0.37
CA LYS A 99 -12.59 -15.64 0.80
C LYS A 99 -13.63 -14.67 1.36
N GLY A 100 -13.21 -13.74 2.21
CA GLY A 100 -14.09 -12.71 2.79
C GLY A 100 -14.68 -11.76 1.73
N PHE A 101 -13.93 -11.45 0.69
CA PHE A 101 -14.38 -10.64 -0.46
C PHE A 101 -15.07 -11.46 -1.56
N LEU A 102 -15.30 -12.76 -1.34
CA LEU A 102 -15.96 -13.66 -2.28
C LEU A 102 -15.28 -13.69 -3.67
N LEU A 103 -13.95 -13.61 -3.70
CA LEU A 103 -13.16 -13.64 -4.92
C LEU A 103 -12.77 -15.09 -5.27
N GLU A 104 -12.96 -15.47 -6.53
CA GLU A 104 -12.60 -16.80 -7.04
C GLU A 104 -11.07 -16.95 -7.17
N PRO A 105 -10.40 -17.80 -6.37
CA PRO A 105 -8.93 -17.87 -6.35
C PRO A 105 -8.28 -18.24 -7.68
N LYS A 106 -9.00 -18.93 -8.57
CA LYS A 106 -8.51 -19.32 -9.90
C LYS A 106 -8.76 -18.27 -10.97
N ALA A 107 -9.56 -17.24 -10.70
CA ALA A 107 -9.81 -16.16 -11.65
C ALA A 107 -8.52 -15.41 -11.98
N LYS A 108 -8.29 -15.12 -13.26
CA LYS A 108 -7.18 -14.27 -13.71
C LYS A 108 -7.43 -12.82 -13.31
N LEU A 109 -6.38 -12.09 -13.00
CA LEU A 109 -6.48 -10.66 -12.71
C LEU A 109 -7.09 -9.87 -13.89
N SER A 110 -6.84 -10.31 -15.12
CA SER A 110 -7.38 -9.69 -16.35
C SER A 110 -8.91 -9.70 -16.46
N VAL A 111 -9.61 -10.58 -15.74
CA VAL A 111 -11.08 -10.72 -15.83
C VAL A 111 -11.80 -10.06 -14.66
N LEU A 112 -11.05 -9.46 -13.73
CA LEU A 112 -11.64 -8.76 -12.59
C LEU A 112 -12.26 -7.43 -13.02
N SER A 113 -13.42 -7.12 -12.46
CA SER A 113 -13.99 -5.79 -12.57
C SER A 113 -13.08 -4.76 -11.87
N LYS A 114 -13.24 -3.47 -12.20
CA LYS A 114 -12.49 -2.39 -11.54
C LYS A 114 -12.62 -2.42 -10.01
N GLY A 115 -13.80 -2.79 -9.49
CA GLY A 115 -14.05 -2.89 -8.05
C GLY A 115 -13.44 -4.12 -7.38
N GLN A 116 -13.19 -5.20 -8.13
CA GLN A 116 -12.49 -6.39 -7.63
C GLN A 116 -10.96 -6.28 -7.75
N TYR A 117 -10.49 -5.46 -8.70
CA TYR A 117 -9.06 -5.21 -8.92
C TYR A 117 -8.49 -4.16 -7.93
N GLY A 118 -9.33 -3.23 -7.50
CA GLY A 118 -8.99 -2.11 -6.61
C GLY A 118 -8.97 -2.45 -5.13
#